data_AF-A0A660LDP1-F1
#
_entry.id   AF-A0A660LDP1-F1
#
_cell.length_a   1.000
_cell.length_b   1.000
_cell.length_c   1.000
_cell.angle_alpha   90.00
_cell.angle_beta   90.00
_cell.angle_gamma   90.00
#
_symmetry.space_group_name_H-M   'P 1'
#
loop_
_entity.id
_entity.type
_entity.pdbx_description
1 polymer ?
#
loop_
_entity_poly.entity_id
_entity_poly.type
_entity_poly.pdbx_seq_one_letter_code
_entity_poly.pdbx_strand_id
1 'polypeptide(L)'
;MRSRTTDHFTRRRNVLLAQHHRDQGWSIAQIAHLLNRAPATIRGYLHDPTGTKAKARKAGYAGICHKCGAPTSGADGKGRAAQHCQRCKPQSRPRWTRETVRGAHRFWRERFGFPASSVDWSGTHARRRGGDALSRYQSARWPSQSVIRRLYGTPAAAVADAFPPEHDEHARS
;
A
#
# COMPACT_ATOMS: atom_id res chain seq x y z
N MET A 1 -7.71 4.36 -0.13
CA MET A 1 -6.33 4.57 -0.64
C MET A 1 -6.39 4.83 -2.13
N ARG A 2 -6.12 6.05 -2.60
CA ARG A 2 -6.04 6.35 -4.04
C ARG A 2 -4.64 5.95 -4.54
N SER A 3 -4.56 5.19 -5.63
CA SER A 3 -3.29 4.77 -6.23
C SER A 3 -2.53 5.98 -6.77
N ARG A 4 -1.19 6.03 -6.61
CA ARG A 4 -0.33 7.13 -7.12
C ARG A 4 -0.55 7.41 -8.61
N THR A 5 -0.83 6.36 -9.40
CA THR A 5 -1.11 6.45 -10.82
C THR A 5 -2.44 7.15 -11.11
N THR A 6 -3.50 6.82 -10.36
CA THR A 6 -4.81 7.48 -10.45
C THR A 6 -4.72 8.95 -10.09
N ASP A 7 -3.89 9.30 -9.10
CA ASP A 7 -3.64 10.68 -8.67
C ASP A 7 -2.90 11.50 -9.74
N HIS A 8 -1.92 10.91 -10.42
CA HIS A 8 -1.21 11.53 -11.54
C HIS A 8 -2.13 11.83 -12.74
N PHE A 9 -2.95 10.86 -13.17
CA PHE A 9 -3.92 11.08 -14.24
C PHE A 9 -4.97 12.14 -13.86
N THR A 10 -5.38 12.16 -12.60
CA THR A 10 -6.29 13.19 -12.06
C THR A 10 -5.65 14.58 -12.11
N ARG A 11 -4.36 14.72 -11.76
CA ARG A 11 -3.65 16.00 -11.86
C ARG A 11 -3.55 16.47 -13.30
N ARG A 12 -3.07 15.63 -14.23
CA ARG A 12 -2.91 16.00 -15.65
C ARG A 12 -4.23 16.47 -16.24
N ARG A 13 -5.32 15.75 -16.00
CA ARG A 13 -6.68 16.15 -16.44
C ARG A 13 -7.06 17.52 -15.89
N ASN A 14 -6.91 17.72 -14.58
CA ASN A 14 -7.32 18.96 -13.93
C ASN A 14 -6.48 20.17 -14.37
N VAL A 15 -5.19 19.96 -14.68
CA VAL A 15 -4.31 21.00 -15.22
C VAL A 15 -4.78 21.42 -16.61
N LEU A 16 -5.05 20.46 -17.51
CA LEU A 16 -5.55 20.75 -18.85
C LEU A 16 -6.89 21.48 -18.82
N LEU A 17 -7.83 21.04 -17.97
CA LEU A 17 -9.11 21.73 -17.79
C LEU A 17 -8.92 23.15 -17.24
N ALA A 18 -8.02 23.34 -16.27
CA ALA A 18 -7.74 24.66 -15.73
C ALA A 18 -7.14 25.61 -16.77
N GLN A 19 -6.23 25.12 -17.63
CA GLN A 19 -5.66 25.90 -18.73
C GLN A 19 -6.72 26.27 -19.76
N HIS A 20 -7.47 25.29 -20.25
CA HIS A 20 -8.53 25.51 -21.23
C HIS A 20 -9.55 26.58 -20.78
N HIS A 21 -10.07 26.48 -19.56
CA HIS A 21 -11.03 27.47 -19.06
C HIS A 21 -10.37 28.83 -18.78
N ARG A 22 -9.09 28.86 -18.39
CA ARG A 22 -8.38 30.12 -18.22
C ARG A 22 -8.22 30.84 -19.55
N ASP A 23 -7.94 30.11 -20.64
CA ASP A 23 -7.85 30.65 -22.00
C ASP A 23 -9.20 31.20 -22.49
N GLN A 24 -10.31 30.61 -22.01
CA GLN A 24 -11.68 31.13 -22.21
C GLN A 24 -12.04 32.31 -21.30
N GLY A 25 -11.08 32.88 -20.56
CA GLY A 25 -11.28 34.05 -19.71
C GLY A 25 -11.88 33.75 -18.32
N TRP A 26 -12.11 32.49 -17.96
CA TRP A 26 -12.69 32.15 -16.66
C TRP A 26 -11.79 32.58 -15.50
N SER A 27 -12.39 33.05 -14.41
CA SER A 27 -11.70 33.38 -13.18
C SER A 27 -11.19 32.14 -12.45
N ILE A 28 -10.16 32.31 -11.61
CA ILE A 28 -9.64 31.25 -10.75
C ILE A 28 -10.73 30.65 -9.86
N ALA A 29 -11.69 31.46 -9.38
CA ALA A 29 -12.78 31.01 -8.52
C ALA A 29 -13.75 30.08 -9.27
N GLN A 30 -14.11 30.42 -10.51
CA GLN A 30 -14.99 29.58 -11.34
C GLN A 30 -14.33 28.22 -11.66
N ILE A 31 -13.05 28.23 -12.02
CA ILE A 31 -12.29 27.00 -12.28
C ILE A 31 -12.16 26.15 -11.01
N ALA A 32 -11.90 26.79 -9.86
CA ALA A 32 -11.81 26.14 -8.56
C ALA A 32 -13.13 25.42 -8.19
N HIS A 33 -14.26 26.10 -8.41
CA HIS A 33 -15.59 25.53 -8.21
C HIS A 33 -15.83 24.33 -9.12
N LEU A 34 -15.62 24.47 -10.44
CA LEU A 34 -15.79 23.41 -11.43
C LEU A 34 -15.00 22.14 -11.08
N LEU A 35 -13.73 22.30 -10.69
CA LEU A 35 -12.84 21.17 -10.40
C LEU A 35 -12.97 20.64 -8.97
N ASN A 36 -13.81 21.28 -8.14
CA ASN A 36 -13.91 21.05 -6.70
C ASN A 36 -12.52 21.06 -6.02
N ARG A 37 -11.81 22.17 -6.18
CA ARG A 37 -10.45 22.39 -5.66
C ARG A 37 -10.32 23.78 -5.04
N ALA A 38 -9.38 23.93 -4.12
CA ALA A 38 -9.05 25.23 -3.56
C ALA A 38 -8.47 26.18 -4.64
N PRO A 39 -8.77 27.50 -4.61
CA PRO A 39 -8.21 28.48 -5.54
C PRO A 39 -6.67 28.50 -5.60
N ALA A 40 -6.01 28.23 -4.46
CA ALA A 40 -4.54 28.11 -4.40
C ALA A 40 -4.02 26.93 -5.23
N THR A 41 -4.76 25.82 -5.26
CA THR A 41 -4.41 24.65 -6.09
C THR A 41 -4.53 24.97 -7.57
N ILE A 42 -5.56 25.71 -7.98
CA ILE A 42 -5.72 26.15 -9.37
C ILE A 42 -4.57 27.07 -9.80
N ARG A 43 -4.21 28.06 -8.96
CA ARG A 43 -3.01 28.88 -9.20
C ARG A 43 -1.76 28.02 -9.35
N GLY A 44 -1.63 26.98 -8.53
CA GLY A 44 -0.54 26.01 -8.61
C GLY A 44 -0.53 25.22 -9.92
N TYR A 45 -1.68 24.80 -10.44
CA TYR A 45 -1.77 24.13 -11.75
C TYR A 45 -1.36 25.06 -12.90
N LEU A 46 -1.78 26.32 -12.87
CA LEU A 46 -1.44 27.27 -13.92
C LEU A 46 0.04 27.69 -13.86
N HIS A 47 0.60 27.86 -12.66
CA HIS A 47 2.00 28.30 -12.48
C HIS A 47 3.04 27.16 -12.59
N ASP A 48 2.70 25.96 -12.14
CA ASP A 48 3.54 24.76 -12.18
C ASP A 48 2.71 23.54 -12.65
N PRO A 49 2.35 23.48 -13.95
CA PRO A 49 1.48 22.44 -14.51
C PRO A 49 1.96 21.02 -14.18
N THR A 50 3.25 20.77 -14.38
CA THR A 50 3.87 19.47 -14.11
C THR A 50 4.03 19.18 -12.62
N GLY A 51 4.10 20.23 -11.77
CA GLY A 51 4.40 20.09 -10.35
C GLY A 51 5.90 19.91 -10.08
N THR A 52 6.76 20.08 -11.09
CA THR A 52 8.21 19.82 -10.98
C THR A 52 8.85 20.79 -10.01
N LYS A 53 8.47 22.08 -10.03
CA LYS A 53 9.03 23.09 -9.12
C LYS A 53 8.60 22.80 -7.68
N ALA A 54 7.34 22.46 -7.47
CA ALA A 54 6.83 22.07 -6.16
C ALA A 54 7.54 20.82 -5.62
N LYS A 55 7.81 19.84 -6.48
CA LYS A 55 8.55 18.62 -6.12
C LYS A 55 10.00 18.92 -5.76
N ALA A 56 10.71 19.71 -6.57
CA ALA A 56 12.10 20.10 -6.32
C ALA A 56 12.23 20.86 -5.00
N ARG A 57 11.34 21.83 -4.75
CA ARG A 57 11.29 22.56 -3.47
C ARG A 57 11.12 21.64 -2.27
N LYS A 58 10.19 20.68 -2.33
CA LYS A 58 9.96 19.70 -1.24
C LYS A 58 11.13 18.75 -1.07
N ALA A 59 11.85 18.41 -2.16
CA ALA A 59 13.06 17.62 -2.07
C ALA A 59 14.16 18.37 -1.31
N GLY A 60 14.27 19.69 -1.50
CA GLY A 60 15.20 20.53 -0.73
C GLY A 60 14.87 20.65 0.77
N TYR A 61 13.66 20.27 1.19
CA TYR A 61 13.29 20.20 2.62
C TYR A 61 13.55 18.81 3.22
N ALA A 62 14.00 17.85 2.42
CA ALA A 62 14.33 16.52 2.93
C ALA A 62 15.52 16.61 3.89
N GLY A 63 15.45 15.85 4.98
CA GLY A 63 16.58 15.62 5.87
C GLY A 63 17.22 14.26 5.60
N ILE A 64 18.03 13.81 6.55
CA ILE A 64 18.69 12.50 6.51
C ILE A 64 18.07 11.59 7.56
N CYS A 65 17.81 10.33 7.20
CA CYS A 65 17.25 9.37 8.13
C CYS A 65 18.29 8.99 9.19
N HIS A 66 17.95 9.16 10.47
CA HIS A 66 18.85 8.83 11.59
C HIS A 66 19.26 7.35 11.65
N LYS A 67 18.44 6.45 11.08
CA LYS A 67 18.70 5.01 11.10
C LYS A 67 19.56 4.52 9.93
N CYS A 68 19.32 5.02 8.71
CA CYS A 68 19.87 4.41 7.50
C CYS A 68 20.51 5.40 6.54
N GLY A 69 20.63 6.68 6.89
CA GLY A 69 21.26 7.71 6.04
C GLY A 69 20.49 8.11 4.78
N ALA A 70 19.38 7.44 4.45
CA ALA A 70 18.60 7.76 3.25
C ALA A 70 17.85 9.10 3.39
N PRO A 71 17.58 9.83 2.29
CA PRO A 71 16.78 11.05 2.33
C PRO A 71 15.39 10.82 2.92
N THR A 72 14.94 11.74 3.78
CA THR A 72 13.60 11.71 4.37
C THR A 72 12.61 12.51 3.53
N SER A 73 11.33 12.52 3.95
CA SER A 73 10.34 13.35 3.25
C SER A 73 10.46 14.79 3.71
N GLY A 74 10.53 15.74 2.77
CA GLY A 74 10.36 17.17 3.03
C GLY A 74 8.93 17.68 2.82
N ALA A 75 7.93 16.78 2.88
CA ALA A 75 6.54 17.13 2.61
C ALA A 75 5.93 18.09 3.66
N ASP A 76 6.43 18.04 4.89
CA ASP A 76 5.93 18.81 6.05
C ASP A 76 6.48 20.25 6.11
N GLY A 77 7.29 20.64 5.12
CA GLY A 77 7.81 21.99 4.96
C GLY A 77 9.26 22.16 5.43
N LYS A 78 9.78 23.39 5.25
CA LYS A 78 11.15 23.75 5.59
C LYS A 78 11.41 23.57 7.08
N GLY A 79 12.54 22.97 7.44
CA GLY A 79 12.94 22.74 8.84
C GLY A 79 12.12 21.65 9.58
N ARG A 80 11.18 20.99 8.89
CA ARG A 80 10.31 19.95 9.47
C ARG A 80 10.52 18.60 8.78
N ALA A 81 11.76 18.30 8.40
CA ALA A 81 12.10 17.03 7.81
C ALA A 81 11.77 15.88 8.78
N ALA A 82 11.17 14.81 8.27
CA ALA A 82 10.95 13.62 9.09
C ALA A 82 12.30 13.05 9.58
N GLN A 83 12.36 12.57 10.82
CA GLN A 83 13.57 11.93 11.37
C GLN A 83 13.90 10.57 10.71
N HIS A 84 12.87 9.91 10.16
CA HIS A 84 12.99 8.59 9.54
C HIS A 84 12.43 8.57 8.12
N CYS A 85 13.16 7.92 7.20
CA CYS A 85 12.67 7.67 5.85
C CYS A 85 11.44 6.75 5.89
N GLN A 86 10.66 6.73 4.81
CA GLN A 86 9.44 5.91 4.75
C GLN A 86 9.73 4.44 5.04
N ARG A 87 10.87 3.88 4.61
CA ARG A 87 11.23 2.48 4.90
C ARG A 87 11.52 2.22 6.39
N CYS A 88 12.10 3.18 7.09
CA CYS A 88 12.50 3.03 8.48
C CYS A 88 11.41 3.40 9.48
N LYS A 89 10.32 4.05 9.04
CA LYS A 89 9.16 4.33 9.89
C LYS A 89 8.60 3.02 10.46
N PRO A 90 8.22 2.97 11.76
CA PRO A 90 7.61 1.77 12.36
C PRO A 90 6.41 1.24 11.58
N GLN A 91 5.59 2.14 11.03
CA GLN A 91 4.41 1.81 10.21
C GLN A 91 4.74 1.08 8.91
N SER A 92 6.00 1.11 8.47
CA SER A 92 6.47 0.42 7.27
C SER A 92 7.01 -0.97 7.53
N ARG A 93 7.05 -1.41 8.80
CA ARG A 93 7.32 -2.80 9.13
C ARG A 93 6.26 -3.67 8.46
N PRO A 94 6.66 -4.66 7.65
CA PRO A 94 5.70 -5.52 6.99
C PRO A 94 4.91 -6.29 8.05
N ARG A 95 3.58 -6.11 8.06
CA ARG A 95 2.67 -6.90 8.91
C ARG A 95 2.88 -8.40 8.75
N TRP A 96 3.15 -8.82 7.52
CA TRP A 96 3.35 -10.22 7.16
C TRP A 96 4.82 -10.49 6.87
N THR A 97 5.44 -11.25 7.76
CA THR A 97 6.71 -11.97 7.63
C THR A 97 6.44 -13.46 7.38
N ARG A 98 7.47 -14.24 7.02
CA ARG A 98 7.34 -15.70 6.94
C ARG A 98 6.79 -16.30 8.25
N GLU A 99 7.37 -15.91 9.37
CA GLU A 99 6.92 -16.31 10.71
C GLU A 99 5.42 -16.02 10.97
N THR A 100 4.94 -14.81 10.69
CA THR A 100 3.52 -14.48 10.92
C THR A 100 2.58 -15.21 9.95
N VAL A 101 3.03 -15.52 8.72
CA VAL A 101 2.25 -16.33 7.76
C VAL A 101 2.21 -17.79 8.20
N ARG A 102 3.33 -18.32 8.71
CA ARG A 102 3.40 -19.64 9.33
C ARG A 102 2.42 -19.75 10.50
N GLY A 103 2.44 -18.76 11.39
CA GLY A 103 1.49 -18.65 12.50
C GLY A 103 0.03 -18.58 12.02
N ALA A 104 -0.26 -17.85 10.94
CA ALA A 104 -1.60 -17.77 10.37
C ALA A 104 -2.11 -19.12 9.82
N HIS A 105 -1.25 -19.91 9.17
CA HIS A 105 -1.60 -21.27 8.74
C HIS A 105 -1.93 -22.18 9.93
N ARG A 106 -1.11 -22.12 10.99
CA ARG A 106 -1.32 -22.91 12.22
C ARG A 106 -2.61 -22.51 12.92
N PHE A 107 -2.82 -21.21 13.13
CA PHE A 107 -4.04 -20.67 13.74
C PHE A 107 -5.29 -21.02 12.94
N TRP A 108 -5.20 -21.01 11.61
CA TRP A 108 -6.31 -21.47 10.76
C TRP A 108 -6.65 -22.94 10.99
N ARG A 109 -5.65 -23.83 10.99
CA ARG A 109 -5.85 -25.28 11.21
C ARG A 109 -6.40 -25.55 12.61
N GLU A 110 -5.88 -24.89 13.62
CA GLU A 110 -6.37 -24.97 14.99
C GLU A 110 -7.85 -24.57 15.08
N ARG A 111 -8.22 -23.47 14.40
CA ARG A 111 -9.59 -22.93 14.47
C ARG A 111 -10.61 -23.70 13.63
N PHE A 112 -10.21 -24.26 12.50
CA PHE A 112 -11.14 -24.83 11.51
C PHE A 112 -10.90 -26.30 11.16
N GLY A 113 -9.85 -26.92 11.71
CA GLY A 113 -9.56 -28.35 11.59
C GLY A 113 -8.77 -28.77 10.34
N PHE A 114 -8.56 -27.88 9.36
CA PHE A 114 -7.85 -28.20 8.11
C PHE A 114 -6.89 -27.08 7.70
N PRO A 115 -5.81 -27.35 6.93
CA PRO A 115 -4.93 -26.31 6.40
C PRO A 115 -5.65 -25.35 5.45
N ALA A 116 -5.40 -24.04 5.58
CA ALA A 116 -5.94 -23.05 4.66
C ALA A 116 -5.45 -23.29 3.23
N SER A 117 -6.37 -23.34 2.27
CA SER A 117 -6.03 -23.27 0.85
C SER A 117 -5.77 -21.84 0.41
N SER A 118 -5.26 -21.68 -0.81
CA SER A 118 -5.08 -20.37 -1.41
C SER A 118 -6.39 -19.58 -1.57
N VAL A 119 -7.49 -20.32 -1.72
CA VAL A 119 -8.83 -19.78 -1.96
C VAL A 119 -9.49 -19.30 -0.67
N ASP A 120 -9.20 -19.98 0.45
CA ASP A 120 -9.70 -19.61 1.78
C ASP A 120 -9.25 -18.21 2.22
N TRP A 121 -8.07 -17.77 1.75
CA TRP A 121 -7.52 -16.45 2.02
C TRP A 121 -7.81 -15.41 0.94
N SER A 122 -8.75 -15.69 0.04
CA SER A 122 -9.21 -14.76 -0.99
C SER A 122 -10.59 -14.22 -0.66
N GLY A 123 -10.66 -12.91 -0.34
CA GLY A 123 -11.94 -12.25 -0.07
C GLY A 123 -12.91 -12.29 -1.26
N THR A 124 -12.42 -12.36 -2.50
CA THR A 124 -13.27 -12.50 -3.69
C THR A 124 -13.91 -13.89 -3.74
N HIS A 125 -13.15 -14.95 -3.49
CA HIS A 125 -13.71 -16.31 -3.47
C HIS A 125 -14.59 -16.54 -2.26
N ALA A 126 -14.22 -16.02 -1.09
CA ALA A 126 -15.04 -16.07 0.12
C ALA A 126 -16.41 -15.42 -0.12
N ARG A 127 -16.44 -14.21 -0.70
CA ARG A 127 -17.71 -13.53 -1.07
C ARG A 127 -18.52 -14.30 -2.10
N ARG A 128 -17.88 -14.88 -3.11
CA ARG A 128 -18.58 -15.68 -4.14
C ARG A 128 -19.20 -16.95 -3.57
N ARG A 129 -18.53 -17.62 -2.62
CA ARG A 129 -19.02 -18.87 -2.00
C ARG A 129 -20.05 -18.61 -0.90
N GLY A 130 -19.97 -17.46 -0.22
CA GLY A 130 -20.86 -17.13 0.90
C GLY A 130 -20.71 -18.08 2.09
N GLY A 131 -21.71 -18.05 2.98
CA GLY A 131 -21.81 -18.94 4.14
C GLY A 131 -20.53 -19.04 4.97
N ASP A 132 -20.18 -20.27 5.36
CA ASP A 132 -19.02 -20.55 6.20
C ASP A 132 -17.70 -20.07 5.61
N ALA A 133 -17.55 -20.10 4.28
CA ALA A 133 -16.34 -19.61 3.64
C ALA A 133 -16.15 -18.11 3.87
N LEU A 134 -17.24 -17.33 3.81
CA LEU A 134 -17.20 -15.90 4.11
C LEU A 134 -16.96 -15.64 5.60
N SER A 135 -17.63 -16.38 6.48
CA SER A 135 -17.46 -16.28 7.94
C SER A 135 -16.02 -16.58 8.37
N ARG A 136 -15.41 -17.66 7.83
CA ARG A 136 -14.01 -18.01 8.08
C ARG A 136 -13.06 -16.91 7.63
N TYR A 137 -13.25 -16.38 6.41
CA TYR A 137 -12.44 -15.28 5.90
C TYR A 137 -12.57 -13.99 6.73
N GLN A 138 -13.76 -13.67 7.24
CA GLN A 138 -14.00 -12.45 8.03
C GLN A 138 -13.53 -12.57 9.49
N SER A 139 -13.35 -13.79 10.01
CA SER A 139 -13.00 -14.04 11.41
C SER A 139 -11.64 -13.48 11.85
N ALA A 140 -10.76 -13.18 10.90
CA ALA A 140 -9.47 -12.58 11.14
C ALA A 140 -8.95 -11.88 9.88
N ARG A 141 -7.87 -11.13 10.03
CA ARG A 141 -7.14 -10.56 8.90
C ARG A 141 -6.09 -11.56 8.45
N TRP A 142 -6.41 -12.32 7.41
CA TRP A 142 -5.55 -13.33 6.79
C TRP A 142 -4.53 -12.73 5.81
N PRO A 143 -3.38 -13.39 5.56
CA PRO A 143 -2.44 -12.93 4.53
C PRO A 143 -3.06 -13.09 3.14
N SER A 144 -2.77 -12.14 2.24
CA SER A 144 -3.26 -12.26 0.85
C SER A 144 -2.35 -13.17 0.02
N GLN A 145 -2.89 -13.67 -1.10
CA GLN A 145 -2.08 -14.45 -2.06
C GLN A 145 -0.82 -13.72 -2.53
N SER A 146 -0.90 -12.41 -2.78
CA SER A 146 0.27 -11.63 -3.17
C SER A 146 1.35 -11.58 -2.08
N VAL A 147 0.94 -11.57 -0.80
CA VAL A 147 1.88 -11.64 0.33
C VAL A 147 2.57 -13.01 0.37
N ILE A 148 1.81 -14.09 0.20
CA ILE A 148 2.34 -15.46 0.21
C ILE A 148 3.33 -15.66 -0.94
N ARG A 149 2.93 -15.31 -2.17
CA ARG A 149 3.81 -15.41 -3.34
C ARG A 149 5.09 -14.59 -3.18
N ARG A 150 5.01 -13.40 -2.58
CA ARG A 150 6.21 -12.58 -2.31
C ARG A 150 7.15 -13.23 -1.29
N LEU A 151 6.64 -13.88 -0.26
CA LEU A 151 7.45 -14.42 0.84
C LEU A 151 7.95 -15.86 0.57
N TYR A 152 7.16 -16.66 -0.13
CA TYR A 152 7.37 -18.10 -0.30
C TYR A 152 7.46 -18.54 -1.77
N GLY A 153 7.15 -17.67 -2.73
CA GLY A 153 7.02 -18.02 -4.15
C GLY A 153 5.71 -18.73 -4.46
N THR A 154 5.42 -19.83 -3.77
CA THR A 154 4.21 -20.66 -3.95
C THR A 154 3.41 -20.83 -2.66
N PRO A 155 2.08 -21.07 -2.75
CA PRO A 155 1.27 -21.42 -1.57
C PRO A 155 1.69 -22.74 -0.92
N ALA A 156 2.11 -23.73 -1.72
CA ALA A 156 2.57 -25.02 -1.21
C ALA A 156 3.80 -24.89 -0.32
N ALA A 157 4.76 -24.03 -0.68
CA ALA A 157 5.93 -23.76 0.16
C ALA A 157 5.56 -23.12 1.50
N ALA A 158 4.52 -22.27 1.55
CA ALA A 158 4.04 -21.70 2.80
C ALA A 158 3.36 -22.74 3.71
N VAL A 159 2.62 -23.68 3.12
CA VAL A 159 2.00 -24.79 3.85
C VAL A 159 3.06 -25.75 4.40
N ALA A 160 4.06 -26.13 3.59
CA ALA A 160 5.17 -26.99 4.01
C ALA A 160 6.00 -26.34 5.13
N ASP A 161 6.21 -25.03 5.09
CA ASP A 161 6.87 -24.29 6.18
C ASP A 161 6.04 -24.26 7.48
N ALA A 162 4.71 -24.25 7.37
CA ALA A 162 3.81 -24.28 8.52
C ALA A 162 3.69 -25.66 9.16
N PHE A 163 3.69 -26.69 8.32
CA PHE A 163 3.52 -28.09 8.65
C PHE A 163 4.64 -28.89 7.98
N PRO A 164 5.88 -28.82 8.50
CA PRO A 164 6.96 -29.63 7.98
C PRO A 164 6.59 -31.12 8.10
N PRO A 165 6.96 -31.96 7.13
CA PRO A 165 6.80 -33.40 7.29
C PRO A 165 7.59 -33.85 8.52
N GLU A 166 7.01 -34.75 9.29
CA GLU A 166 7.72 -35.39 10.40
C GLU A 166 8.93 -36.12 9.82
N HIS A 167 10.13 -35.76 10.25
CA HIS A 167 11.32 -36.53 9.91
C HIS A 167 11.27 -37.81 10.75
N ASP A 168 11.00 -38.95 10.12
CA ASP A 168 11.14 -40.26 10.76
C ASP A 168 12.59 -40.48 11.18
N GLU A 169 12.88 -40.24 12.45
CA GLU A 169 14.14 -40.53 13.11
C GLU A 169 14.17 -41.99 13.62
N HIS A 170 13.67 -42.94 12.81
CA HIS A 170 13.61 -44.37 13.14
C HIS A 170 14.39 -45.25 12.15
N ALA A 171 15.59 -44.82 11.77
CA ALA A 171 16.49 -45.65 10.96
C ALA A 171 17.96 -45.52 11.40
N ARG A 172 18.23 -45.66 12.70
CA ARG A 172 19.55 -46.11 13.21
C ARG A 172 19.36 -46.90 14.50
N SER A 173 19.27 -48.21 14.37
CA SER A 173 19.68 -49.19 15.39
C SER A 173 20.19 -50.42 14.64
#